data_AF-A0A924PRT4-F1
#
_entry.id   AF-A0A924PRT4-F1
#
_cell.length_a   1.000
_cell.length_b   1.000
_cell.length_c   1.000
_cell.angle_alpha   90.00
_cell.angle_beta   90.00
_cell.angle_gamma   90.00
#
_symmetry.space_group_name_H-M   'P 1'
#
loop_
_entity.id
_entity.type
_entity.pdbx_description
1 polymer ?
#
loop_
_entity_poly.entity_id
_entity_poly.type
_entity_poly.pdbx_seq_one_letter_code
_entity_poly.pdbx_strand_id
1 'polypeptide(L)' 'DAKTRMVYDDKRIFANGESWLAAGADARLMRALADRRQLSASAVAKAGADARELLDQWSEDGWLHPDL' A
#
# COMPACT_ATOMS: atom_id res chain seq x y z
N ASP A 1 9.45 4.86 -5.11
CA ASP A 1 10.44 4.16 -5.95
C ASP A 1 9.81 3.76 -7.28
N ALA A 2 10.55 3.82 -8.39
CA ALA A 2 10.00 3.52 -9.71
C ALA A 2 9.86 2.00 -9.99
N LYS A 3 10.34 1.13 -9.09
CA LYS A 3 10.36 -0.32 -9.26
C LYS A 3 9.18 -1.04 -8.63
N THR A 4 8.52 -0.45 -7.62
CA THR A 4 7.33 -1.07 -7.01
C THR A 4 6.19 -1.14 -8.02
N ARG A 5 5.89 -2.36 -8.47
CA ARG A 5 4.81 -2.66 -9.40
C ARG A 5 3.64 -3.19 -8.60
N MET A 6 2.61 -2.36 -8.48
CA MET A 6 1.35 -2.74 -7.85
C MET A 6 0.28 -2.97 -8.90
N VAL A 7 -0.53 -4.00 -8.69
CA VAL A 7 -1.81 -4.21 -9.39
C VAL A 7 -2.84 -4.67 -8.37
N TYR A 8 -4.12 -4.57 -8.71
CA TYR A 8 -5.17 -5.03 -7.81
C TYR A 8 -6.34 -5.62 -8.57
N ASP A 9 -7.09 -6.47 -7.87
CA ASP A 9 -8.41 -6.93 -8.28
C ASP A 9 -9.46 -6.51 -7.23
N ASP A 10 -10.65 -7.07 -7.36
CA ASP A 10 -11.78 -6.75 -6.50
C ASP A 10 -11.53 -7.08 -5.01
N LYS A 11 -10.68 -8.07 -4.73
CA LYS A 11 -10.41 -8.65 -3.40
C LYS A 11 -8.95 -8.55 -2.95
N ARG A 12 -8.01 -8.37 -3.88
CA ARG A 12 -6.57 -8.47 -3.60
C ARG A 12 -5.77 -7.30 -4.16
N ILE A 13 -4.71 -6.98 -3.44
CA ILE A 13 -3.62 -6.12 -3.91
C ILE A 13 -2.43 -7.03 -4.15
N PHE A 14 -1.71 -6.79 -5.25
CA PHE A 14 -0.47 -7.45 -5.58
C PHE A 14 0.63 -6.40 -5.67
N ALA A 15 1.80 -6.69 -5.13
CA ALA A 15 2.98 -5.84 -5.22
C ALA A 15 4.21 -6.73 -5.37
N ASN A 16 5.00 -6.51 -6.41
CA ASN A 16 6.29 -7.18 -6.65
C ASN A 16 6.27 -8.73 -6.56
N GLY A 17 5.12 -9.37 -6.86
CA GLY A 17 4.96 -10.83 -6.84
C GLY A 17 4.27 -11.37 -5.58
N GLU A 18 4.06 -10.54 -4.57
CA GLU A 18 3.29 -10.87 -3.37
C GLU A 18 1.85 -10.37 -3.48
N SER A 19 0.95 -10.94 -2.66
CA SER A 19 -0.49 -10.61 -2.68
C SER A 19 -1.10 -10.59 -1.29
N TRP A 20 -1.99 -9.63 -1.04
CA TRP A 20 -2.69 -9.46 0.24
C TRP A 20 -4.19 -9.28 0.02
N LEU A 21 -4.99 -9.78 0.97
CA LEU A 21 -6.41 -9.48 1.03
C LEU A 21 -6.58 -8.10 1.65
N ALA A 22 -7.25 -7.21 0.92
CA ALA A 22 -7.64 -5.92 1.44
C ALA A 22 -9.14 -5.76 1.19
N ALA A 23 -9.86 -5.24 2.19
CA ALA A 23 -11.27 -4.94 2.10
C ALA A 23 -11.56 -3.54 2.63
N GLY A 24 -12.75 -3.02 2.34
CA GLY A 24 -13.23 -1.77 2.93
C GLY A 24 -12.30 -0.57 2.69
N ALA A 25 -11.94 0.12 3.77
CA ALA A 25 -11.12 1.33 3.71
C ALA A 25 -9.67 1.04 3.27
N ASP A 26 -9.10 -0.07 3.74
CA ASP A 26 -7.72 -0.46 3.41
C ASP A 26 -7.58 -0.83 1.93
N ALA A 27 -8.58 -1.53 1.36
CA ALA A 27 -8.61 -1.76 -0.09
C ALA A 27 -8.57 -0.45 -0.88
N ARG A 28 -9.34 0.55 -0.48
CA ARG A 28 -9.35 1.87 -1.14
C ARG A 28 -8.02 2.59 -0.99
N LEU A 29 -7.41 2.51 0.20
CA LEU A 29 -6.10 3.09 0.47
C LEU A 29 -5.02 2.47 -0.43
N MET A 30 -4.96 1.14 -0.48
CA MET A 30 -3.94 0.42 -1.25
C MET A 30 -4.12 0.59 -2.76
N ARG A 31 -5.37 0.67 -3.25
CA ARG A 31 -5.67 1.04 -4.64
C ARG A 31 -5.18 2.44 -4.96
N ALA A 32 -5.46 3.42 -4.08
CA ALA A 32 -4.96 4.78 -4.24
C ALA A 32 -3.43 4.84 -4.26
N LEU A 33 -2.75 4.03 -3.44
CA LEU A 33 -1.30 3.89 -3.48
C LEU A 33 -0.82 3.29 -4.81
N ALA A 34 -1.47 2.25 -5.32
CA ALA A 34 -1.13 1.66 -6.62
C ALA A 34 -1.28 2.67 -7.78
N ASP A 35 -2.39 3.41 -7.80
CA ASP A 35 -2.72 4.35 -8.87
C ASP A 35 -1.86 5.62 -8.81
N ARG A 36 -1.68 6.18 -7.61
CA ARG A 36 -1.00 7.49 -7.43
C ARG A 36 0.48 7.36 -7.09
N ARG A 37 0.93 6.16 -6.71
CA ARG A 37 2.29 5.86 -6.22
C ARG A 37 2.71 6.62 -4.98
N GLN A 38 1.76 7.29 -4.31
CA GLN A 38 1.99 8.09 -3.11
C GLN A 38 0.72 8.09 -2.25
N LEU A 39 0.91 8.13 -0.92
CA LEU A 39 -0.15 8.35 0.06
C LEU A 39 0.17 9.59 0.88
N SER A 40 -0.86 10.37 1.21
CA SER A 40 -0.70 11.47 2.17
C SER A 40 -0.64 10.94 3.59
N ALA A 41 0.05 11.65 4.48
CA ALA A 41 0.13 11.28 5.90
C ALA A 41 -1.26 11.05 6.54
N SER A 42 -2.26 11.85 6.17
CA SER A 42 -3.65 11.68 6.64
C SER A 42 -4.32 10.39 6.14
N ALA A 43 -3.95 9.91 4.95
CA ALA A 43 -4.46 8.65 4.43
C ALA A 43 -3.82 7.47 5.17
N VAL A 44 -2.51 7.52 5.40
CA VAL A 44 -1.78 6.51 6.19
C VAL A 44 -2.26 6.49 7.65
N ALA A 45 -2.61 7.63 8.24
CA ALA A 45 -3.16 7.71 9.59
C ALA A 45 -4.56 7.08 9.73
N LYS A 46 -5.29 6.90 8.63
CA LYS A 46 -6.61 6.26 8.60
C LYS A 46 -6.55 4.77 8.24
N ALA A 47 -5.36 4.25 7.94
CA ALA A 47 -5.15 2.84 7.66
C ALA A 47 -5.50 1.99 8.89
N GLY A 48 -6.09 0.82 8.67
CA GLY A 48 -6.20 -0.21 9.70
C GLY A 48 -4.83 -0.70 10.15
N ALA A 49 -4.79 -1.45 11.25
CA ALA A 49 -3.55 -1.97 11.83
C ALA A 49 -2.77 -2.84 10.82
N ASP A 50 -3.44 -3.80 10.18
CA ASP A 50 -2.82 -4.68 9.17
C ASP A 50 -2.27 -3.91 7.97
N ALA A 51 -3.01 -2.91 7.48
CA ALA A 51 -2.55 -2.07 6.39
C ALA A 51 -1.36 -1.21 6.80
N ARG A 52 -1.32 -0.72 8.04
CA ARG A 52 -0.20 0.05 8.56
C ARG A 52 1.06 -0.80 8.69
N GLU A 53 0.93 -2.01 9.23
CA GLU A 53 2.03 -2.98 9.33
C GLU A 53 2.59 -3.32 7.95
N LEU A 54 1.71 -3.51 6.96
CA LEU A 54 2.14 -3.77 5.58
C LEU A 54 2.91 -2.60 4.96
N LEU A 55 2.45 -1.36 5.18
CA LEU A 55 3.15 -0.17 4.70
C LEU A 55 4.52 0.01 5.37
N ASP A 56 4.65 -0.38 6.63
CA ASP A 56 5.90 -0.36 7.39
C ASP A 56 6.88 -1.40 6.82
N GLN A 57 6.44 -2.65 6.67
CA GLN A 57 7.19 -3.73 6.05
C GLN A 57 7.69 -3.33 4.65
N TRP A 58 6.82 -2.77 3.81
CA TRP A 58 7.22 -2.32 2.47
C TRP A 58 8.20 -1.14 2.50
N SER A 59 8.19 -0.34 3.56
CA SER A 59 9.19 0.71 3.75
C SER A 59 10.55 0.11 4.12
N GLU A 60 10.57 -0.93 4.97
CA GLU A 60 11.78 -1.67 5.32
C GLU A 60 12.36 -2.44 4.11
N ASP A 61 11.51 -3.04 3.29
CA ASP A 61 11.90 -3.70 2.03
C ASP A 61 12.33 -2.72 0.93
N GLY A 62 12.22 -1.42 1.18
CA GLY A 62 12.61 -0.34 0.26
C GLY A 62 11.67 -0.18 -0.93
N TRP A 63 10.44 -0.68 -0.84
CA TRP A 63 9.40 -0.54 -1.87
C TRP A 63 8.63 0.77 -1.72
N LEU A 64 8.53 1.25 -0.49
CA LEU A 64 8.03 2.55 -0.12
C LEU A 64 9.13 3.37 0.56
N HIS A 65 9.01 4.68 0.46
CA HIS A 65 9.87 5.59 1.20
C HIS A 65 8.97 6.65 1.85
N PRO A 66 9.10 6.88 3.16
CA PRO A 66 8.48 8.04 3.77
C PRO A 66 9.11 9.30 3.16
N ASP A 67 8.27 10.22 2.71
CA ASP A 67 8.70 11.56 2.33
C ASP A 67 8.98 12.31 3.65
N LEU A 68 10.27 12.55 3.94
CA LEU A 68 10.75 13.24 5.14
C LEU A 68 10.81 14.75 4.93
#